data_AF-C0E6X9-F1
#
_entry.id   AF-C0E6X9-F1
#
_cell.length_a   1.000
_cell.length_b   1.000
_cell.length_c   1.000
_cell.angle_alpha   90.00
_cell.angle_beta   90.00
_cell.angle_gamma   90.00
#
_symmetry.space_group_name_H-M   'P 1'
#
loop_
_entity.id
_entity.type
_entity.pdbx_description
1 polymer ?
#
loop_
_entity_poly.entity_id
_entity_poly.type
_entity_poly.pdbx_seq_one_letter_code
_entity_poly.pdbx_strand_id
1 'polypeptide(L)'
;MAKRLFQRVADEARPPAILGRPGCGPPDYFVEVLLHDLVESGAWLDLELKRPFLALWVNEESFDDPDVDDPIEILTNADAHKFAAMDPVVDLESLRGMRVCNIEPYVR
;
A
#
# COMPACT_ATOMS: atom_id res chain seq x y z
N MET A 1 -13.26 -7.96 0.94
CA MET A 1 -13.03 -8.08 -0.52
C MET A 1 -11.93 -7.12 -0.99
N ALA A 2 -10.90 -6.88 -0.16
CA ALA A 2 -9.76 -6.00 -0.46
C ALA A 2 -8.74 -6.61 -1.45
N LYS A 3 -8.80 -7.94 -1.65
CA LYS A 3 -7.95 -8.67 -2.63
C LYS A 3 -7.94 -8.06 -4.04
N ARG A 4 -8.96 -7.28 -4.41
CA ARG A 4 -9.05 -6.64 -5.74
C ARG A 4 -8.16 -5.41 -5.87
N LEU A 5 -8.12 -4.55 -4.85
CA LEU A 5 -7.25 -3.37 -4.86
C LEU A 5 -5.79 -3.83 -4.88
N PHE A 6 -5.44 -4.75 -3.99
CA PHE A 6 -4.07 -5.25 -3.87
C PHE A 6 -3.57 -5.95 -5.12
N GLN A 7 -4.43 -6.75 -5.77
CA GLN A 7 -4.06 -7.38 -7.03
C GLN A 7 -3.87 -6.35 -8.14
N ARG A 8 -4.76 -5.35 -8.26
CA ARG A 8 -4.58 -4.26 -9.24
C ARG A 8 -3.30 -3.47 -8.98
N VAL A 9 -3.01 -3.14 -7.73
CA VAL A 9 -1.77 -2.47 -7.34
C VAL A 9 -0.55 -3.28 -7.78
N ALA A 10 -0.55 -4.59 -7.50
CA ALA A 10 0.55 -5.48 -7.90
C ALA A 10 0.70 -5.57 -9.43
N ASP A 11 -0.41 -5.73 -10.16
CA ASP A 11 -0.42 -5.93 -11.61
C ASP A 11 -0.14 -4.65 -12.41
N GLU A 12 -0.62 -3.50 -11.93
CA GLU A 12 -0.56 -2.21 -12.66
C GLU A 12 0.65 -1.35 -12.27
N ALA A 13 1.33 -1.68 -11.16
CA ALA A 13 2.60 -1.07 -10.80
C ALA A 13 3.67 -1.27 -11.88
N ARG A 14 4.61 -0.33 -11.98
CA ARG A 14 5.69 -0.38 -12.96
C ARG A 14 7.04 -0.14 -12.27
N PRO A 15 7.89 -1.18 -12.10
CA PRO A 15 7.65 -2.58 -12.50
C PRO A 15 6.51 -3.25 -11.69
N PRO A 16 5.87 -4.31 -12.24
CA PRO A 16 4.86 -5.06 -11.50
C PRO A 16 5.43 -5.75 -10.26
N ALA A 17 4.61 -5.82 -9.21
CA ALA A 17 4.94 -6.50 -7.96
C ALA A 17 4.13 -7.79 -7.80
N ILE A 18 4.40 -8.58 -6.76
CA ILE A 18 3.72 -9.86 -6.50
C ILE A 18 3.02 -9.78 -5.14
N LEU A 19 1.69 -9.77 -5.15
CA LEU A 19 0.90 -9.93 -3.94
C LEU A 19 1.10 -11.34 -3.37
N GLY A 20 1.62 -11.43 -2.14
CA GLY A 20 1.81 -12.71 -1.46
C GLY A 20 2.90 -13.59 -2.10
N ARG A 21 4.05 -12.98 -2.46
CA ARG A 21 5.18 -13.70 -3.05
C ARG A 21 5.60 -14.90 -2.17
N PRO A 22 5.90 -16.07 -2.76
CA PRO A 22 6.27 -17.26 -1.99
C PRO A 22 7.44 -17.00 -1.04
N GLY A 23 7.29 -17.42 0.23
CA GLY A 23 8.33 -17.31 1.25
C GLY A 23 8.36 -16.00 2.04
N CYS A 24 7.42 -15.06 1.81
CA CYS A 24 7.47 -13.73 2.41
C CYS A 24 6.61 -13.53 3.68
N GLY A 25 6.38 -14.59 4.44
CA GLY A 25 5.62 -14.53 5.69
C GLY A 25 4.16 -14.98 5.57
N PRO A 26 3.40 -14.97 6.68
CA PRO A 26 2.01 -15.37 6.70
C PRO A 26 1.12 -14.42 5.85
N PRO A 27 -0.06 -14.89 5.41
CA PRO A 27 -0.99 -14.13 4.57
C PRO A 27 -1.39 -12.76 5.12
N ASP A 28 -1.30 -12.58 6.43
CA ASP A 28 -1.68 -11.35 7.11
C ASP A 28 -0.72 -10.19 6.80
N TYR A 29 0.51 -10.45 6.33
CA TYR A 29 1.50 -9.41 5.98
C TYR A 29 1.67 -9.17 4.47
N PHE A 30 0.78 -9.72 3.64
CA PHE A 30 0.94 -9.64 2.19
C PHE A 30 0.86 -8.22 1.64
N VAL A 31 0.17 -7.31 2.33
CA VAL A 31 -0.04 -5.93 1.89
C VAL A 31 1.16 -5.07 2.24
N GLU A 32 1.71 -5.27 3.43
CA GLU A 32 2.93 -4.66 3.97
C GLU A 32 4.13 -5.05 3.10
N VAL A 33 4.24 -6.34 2.76
CA VAL A 33 5.25 -6.83 1.82
C VAL A 33 5.07 -6.24 0.43
N LEU A 34 3.83 -6.12 -0.06
CA LEU A 34 3.56 -5.50 -1.35
C LEU A 34 4.01 -4.03 -1.36
N LEU A 35 3.67 -3.26 -0.33
CA LEU A 35 4.12 -1.87 -0.17
C LEU A 35 5.64 -1.77 -0.16
N HIS A 36 6.30 -2.62 0.64
CA HIS A 36 7.76 -2.67 0.72
C HIS A 36 8.39 -2.94 -0.65
N ASP A 37 7.88 -3.93 -1.40
CA ASP A 37 8.38 -4.26 -2.73
C ASP A 37 8.18 -3.12 -3.75
N LEU A 38 7.08 -2.36 -3.64
CA LEU A 38 6.85 -1.18 -4.48
C LEU A 38 7.87 -0.07 -4.17
N VAL A 39 8.21 0.14 -2.90
CA VAL A 39 9.22 1.11 -2.48
C VAL A 39 10.61 0.68 -2.95
N GLU A 40 11.02 -0.55 -2.65
CA GLU A 40 12.35 -1.07 -3.00
C GLU A 40 12.60 -1.11 -4.51
N SER A 41 11.57 -1.41 -5.30
CA SER A 41 11.67 -1.43 -6.76
C SER A 41 11.57 -0.04 -7.41
N GLY A 42 11.27 1.02 -6.64
CA GLY A 42 11.02 2.33 -7.20
C GLY A 42 9.77 2.38 -8.08
N ALA A 43 8.77 1.55 -7.79
CA ALA A 43 7.62 1.35 -8.65
C ALA A 43 6.78 2.62 -8.81
N TRP A 44 6.43 2.91 -10.05
CA TRP A 44 5.43 3.92 -10.40
C TRP A 44 4.03 3.29 -10.36
N LEU A 45 3.06 4.00 -9.80
CA LEU A 45 1.66 3.58 -9.72
C LEU A 45 0.74 4.79 -9.95
N ASP A 46 -0.30 4.62 -10.77
CA ASP A 46 -1.24 5.68 -11.07
C ASP A 46 -1.96 6.19 -9.81
N LEU A 47 -2.27 7.49 -9.76
CA LEU A 47 -2.95 8.12 -8.63
C LEU A 47 -4.30 7.47 -8.30
N GLU A 48 -5.03 6.94 -9.30
CA GLU A 48 -6.28 6.20 -9.11
C GLU A 48 -6.11 5.04 -8.13
N LEU A 49 -4.97 4.35 -8.17
CA LEU A 49 -4.65 3.21 -7.32
C LEU A 49 -3.81 3.59 -6.11
N LYS A 50 -2.85 4.50 -6.30
CA LYS A 50 -1.91 4.90 -5.25
C LYS A 50 -2.60 5.57 -4.07
N ARG A 51 -3.57 6.45 -4.33
CA ARG A 51 -4.34 7.13 -3.27
C ARG A 51 -5.15 6.17 -2.40
N PRO A 52 -6.05 5.32 -2.95
CA PRO A 52 -6.79 4.37 -2.12
C PRO A 52 -5.91 3.31 -1.47
N PHE A 53 -4.76 2.98 -2.06
CA PHE A 53 -3.79 2.07 -1.44
C PHE A 53 -3.15 2.70 -0.19
N LEU A 54 -2.61 3.92 -0.30
CA LEU A 54 -2.04 4.64 0.86
C LEU A 54 -3.08 4.99 1.92
N ALA A 55 -4.33 5.25 1.52
CA ALA A 55 -5.42 5.56 2.45
C ALA A 55 -5.76 4.41 3.41
N LEU A 56 -5.30 3.18 3.13
CA LEU A 56 -5.46 2.07 4.06
C LEU A 56 -4.76 2.35 5.38
N TRP A 57 -3.50 2.78 5.33
CA TRP A 57 -2.72 3.07 6.52
C TRP A 57 -3.03 4.44 7.11
N VAL A 58 -3.17 5.49 6.29
CA VAL A 58 -3.42 6.87 6.78
C VAL A 58 -4.65 6.98 7.70
N ASN A 59 -5.61 6.06 7.56
CA ASN A 59 -6.84 6.06 8.36
C ASN A 59 -6.81 5.07 9.53
N GLU A 60 -5.68 4.40 9.79
CA GLU A 60 -5.44 3.61 11.00
C GLU A 60 -4.89 4.49 12.11
N GLU A 61 -5.28 4.21 13.35
CA GLU A 61 -4.84 4.97 14.54
C GLU A 61 -3.32 4.90 14.74
N SER A 62 -2.75 3.73 14.47
CA SER A 62 -1.30 3.44 14.47
C SER A 62 -0.49 4.23 13.46
N PHE A 63 -1.12 4.91 12.49
CA PHE A 63 -0.37 5.67 11.50
C PHE A 63 0.33 6.89 12.09
N ASP A 64 -0.32 7.54 13.06
CA ASP A 64 0.20 8.74 13.73
C ASP A 64 1.05 8.41 14.95
N ASP A 65 0.79 7.27 15.58
CA ASP A 65 1.49 6.78 16.76
C ASP A 65 1.80 5.28 16.60
N PRO A 66 2.79 4.92 15.76
CA PRO A 66 3.09 3.53 15.49
C PRO A 66 3.72 2.85 16.70
N ASP A 67 3.38 1.58 16.94
CA ASP A 67 4.05 0.73 17.94
C ASP A 67 5.53 0.57 17.57
N VAL A 68 6.39 1.28 18.32
CA VAL A 68 7.83 1.28 18.10
C VAL A 68 8.51 -0.03 18.51
N ASP A 69 7.81 -0.89 19.22
CA ASP A 69 8.31 -2.23 19.57
C ASP A 69 7.93 -3.27 18.49
N ASP A 70 7.04 -2.94 17.53
CA ASP A 70 6.72 -3.76 16.37
C ASP A 70 7.55 -3.33 15.13
N PRO A 71 8.56 -4.12 14.70
CA PRO A 71 9.38 -3.80 13.55
C PRO A 71 8.59 -3.73 12.23
N ILE A 72 7.49 -4.48 12.11
CA ILE A 72 6.66 -4.52 10.91
C ILE A 72 5.88 -3.20 10.80
N GLU A 73 5.34 -2.72 11.92
CA GLU A 73 4.60 -1.46 11.97
C GLU A 73 5.49 -0.26 11.63
N ILE A 74 6.68 -0.18 12.23
CA ILE A 74 7.68 0.85 11.90
C ILE A 74 8.04 0.83 10.42
N LEU A 75 8.34 -0.36 9.88
CA LEU A 75 8.74 -0.50 8.48
C LEU A 75 7.62 -0.08 7.54
N THR A 76 6.39 -0.54 7.81
CA THR A 76 5.20 -0.22 7.00
C THR A 76 4.89 1.27 7.03
N ASN A 77 4.98 1.91 8.19
CA ASN A 77 4.80 3.35 8.33
C ASN A 77 5.85 4.12 7.51
N ALA A 78 7.13 3.74 7.62
CA ALA A 78 8.21 4.37 6.86
C ALA A 78 8.02 4.18 5.35
N ASP A 79 7.61 3.00 4.91
CA ASP A 79 7.40 2.70 3.50
C ASP A 79 6.16 3.39 2.93
N ALA A 80 5.11 3.59 3.73
CA ALA A 80 3.95 4.40 3.31
C ALA A 80 4.36 5.85 3.02
N HIS A 81 5.19 6.45 3.89
CA HIS A 81 5.75 7.79 3.68
C HIS A 81 6.66 7.86 2.46
N LYS A 82 7.58 6.90 2.28
CA LYS A 82 8.46 6.85 1.10
C LYS A 82 7.64 6.69 -0.18
N PHE A 83 6.69 5.76 -0.21
CA PHE A 83 5.89 5.50 -1.40
C PHE A 83 5.05 6.74 -1.76
N ALA A 84 4.49 7.44 -0.79
CA ALA A 84 3.78 8.70 -1.01
C ALA A 84 4.69 9.79 -1.63
N ALA A 85 5.97 9.82 -1.26
CA ALA A 85 6.96 10.76 -1.80
C ALA A 85 7.51 10.37 -3.19
N MET A 86 7.30 9.13 -3.65
CA MET A 86 7.67 8.70 -5.01
C MET A 86 6.69 9.26 -6.05
N ASP A 87 7.12 9.45 -7.30
CA ASP A 87 6.21 9.92 -8.36
C ASP A 87 5.14 8.87 -8.73
N PRO A 88 3.86 9.26 -8.91
CA PRO A 88 3.31 10.59 -8.63
C PRO A 88 3.19 10.82 -7.11
N VAL A 89 3.62 12.00 -6.65
CA VAL A 89 3.60 12.36 -5.22
C VAL A 89 2.17 12.46 -4.71
N VAL A 90 1.93 11.92 -3.51
CA VAL A 90 0.64 11.96 -2.81
C VAL A 90 0.81 12.65 -1.47
N ASP A 91 0.01 13.67 -1.22
CA ASP A 91 -0.12 14.26 0.12
C ASP A 91 -0.97 13.33 1.01
N LEU A 92 -0.35 12.76 2.04
CA LEU A 92 -0.99 11.80 2.93
C LEU A 92 -2.14 12.43 3.72
N GLU A 93 -2.01 13.69 4.15
CA GLU A 93 -3.08 14.38 4.87
C GLU A 93 -4.34 14.56 4.02
N SER A 94 -4.18 14.66 2.69
CA SER A 94 -5.31 14.70 1.74
C SER A 94 -6.12 13.40 1.68
N LEU A 95 -5.63 12.31 2.27
CA LEU A 95 -6.28 10.99 2.31
C LEU A 95 -7.04 10.73 3.62
N ARG A 96 -6.96 11.63 4.60
CA ARG A 96 -7.70 11.50 5.87
C ARG A 96 -9.21 11.48 5.63
N GLY A 97 -9.89 10.51 6.24
CA GLY A 97 -11.32 10.28 6.05
C GLY A 97 -11.70 9.73 4.67
N MET A 98 -10.72 9.40 3.81
CA MET A 98 -10.99 8.79 2.51
C MET A 98 -11.50 7.37 2.72
N ARG A 99 -12.76 7.13 2.37
CA ARG A 99 -13.34 5.78 2.39
C ARG A 99 -12.78 4.97 1.24
N VAL A 100 -12.03 3.91 1.56
CA VAL A 100 -11.61 2.91 0.59
C VAL A 100 -12.78 1.96 0.32
N CYS A 101 -13.68 2.35 -0.59
CA CYS A 101 -14.79 1.50 -1.05
C CYS A 101 -14.27 0.44 -2.03
N ASN A 102 -14.76 -0.80 -1.92
CA ASN A 102 -14.46 -1.89 -2.88
C ASN A 102 -14.83 -1.43 -4.31
N ILE A 103 -13.84 -1.15 -5.15
CA ILE A 103 -14.03 -0.78 -6.56
C ILE A 103 -14.69 -1.99 -7.28
N GLU A 104 -15.63 -1.69 -8.19
CA GLU A 104 -16.50 -2.58 -8.98
C GLU A 104 -15.79 -3.78 -9.67
N PRO A 105 -16.53 -4.79 -10.20
CA PRO A 105 -15.91 -6.00 -10.75
C PRO A 105 -14.96 -5.72 -11.92
N TYR A 106 -13.69 -6.08 -11.74
CA TYR A 106 -12.70 -6.16 -12.82
C TYR A 106 -13.02 -7.38 -13.68
N VAL A 107 -13.56 -7.14 -14.88
CA VAL A 107 -13.71 -8.16 -15.92
C VAL A 107 -12.57 -7.96 -16.89
N ARG A 108 -11.67 -8.95 -16.95
CA ARG A 108 -10.55 -8.99 -17.89
C ARG A 108 -11.05 -9.22 -19.31
#